data_AF-A0A0F8Z7N9-F1
#
_entry.id   AF-A0A0F8Z7N9-F1
#
_cell.length_a   1.000
_cell.length_b   1.000
_cell.length_c   1.000
_cell.angle_alpha   90.00
_cell.angle_beta   90.00
_cell.angle_gamma   90.00
#
_symmetry.space_group_name_H-M   'P 1'
#
loop_
_entity.id
_entity.type
_entity.pdbx_description
1 polymer ?
#
loop_
_entity_poly.entity_id
_entity_poly.type
_entity_poly.pdbx_seq_one_letter_code
_entity_poly.pdbx_strand_id
1 'polypeptide(L)'
;GEVIMTTRFAPDFTQVSAGMKVFPRGEYELTVTKVKPIAYFKKDEDGEPTDVFVSGCQVNVEMIGRLLNDGSLDRTDEGESVVPLRLYVHNEKGWGMTKSAIMAILGYTRDEEASFNGDQGDADFSVDGEGDEATLGSSWDKLTGQHFIVTLDKRLYKGREQQDTGSLSPVK
;
A
#
# COMPACT_ATOMS: atom_id res chain seq x y z
N GLY A 1 40.54 -12.94 -31.11
CA GLY A 1 39.24 -12.26 -31.11
C GLY A 1 38.59 -12.62 -29.81
N GLU A 2 38.43 -11.66 -28.92
CA GLU A 2 37.82 -11.92 -27.61
C GLU A 2 36.98 -10.69 -27.26
N VAL A 3 35.66 -10.88 -27.39
CA VAL A 3 34.66 -9.93 -26.92
C VAL A 3 34.23 -10.45 -25.56
N ILE A 4 34.70 -9.79 -24.50
CA ILE A 4 34.09 -9.92 -23.17
C ILE A 4 33.19 -8.69 -23.02
N MET A 5 31.89 -8.87 -23.29
CA MET A 5 30.87 -7.94 -22.82
C MET A 5 29.99 -8.65 -21.81
N THR A 6 30.42 -8.67 -20.56
CA THR A 6 29.51 -8.80 -19.44
C THR A 6 29.16 -7.39 -18.95
N THR A 7 28.14 -6.80 -19.55
CA THR A 7 27.42 -5.67 -18.93
C THR A 7 26.65 -6.20 -17.74
N ARG A 8 27.37 -6.47 -16.64
CA ARG A 8 26.72 -6.54 -15.33
C ARG A 8 26.26 -5.13 -15.02
N PHE A 9 24.95 -4.92 -15.08
CA PHE A 9 24.32 -3.74 -14.51
C PHE A 9 24.68 -3.73 -13.03
N ALA A 10 25.70 -2.96 -12.65
CA ALA A 10 25.99 -2.67 -11.25
C ALA A 10 25.05 -1.50 -10.90
N PRO A 11 23.95 -1.72 -10.16
CA PRO A 11 23.12 -0.61 -9.73
C PRO A 11 24.00 0.39 -8.98
N ASP A 12 24.10 1.60 -9.51
CA ASP A 12 24.79 2.69 -8.86
C ASP A 12 23.92 3.18 -7.70
N PHE A 13 24.18 2.62 -6.51
CA PHE A 13 23.51 3.01 -5.27
C PHE A 13 23.85 4.44 -4.82
N THR A 14 24.76 5.14 -5.50
CA THR A 14 25.03 6.57 -5.25
C THR A 14 24.04 7.49 -5.97
N GLN A 15 23.31 6.99 -6.98
CA GLN A 15 22.33 7.78 -7.75
C GLN A 15 20.86 7.47 -7.42
N VAL A 16 20.58 6.41 -6.66
CA VAL A 16 19.21 6.06 -6.26
C VAL A 16 19.05 6.25 -4.76
N SER A 17 18.87 7.50 -4.35
CA SER A 17 18.16 7.81 -3.10
C SER A 17 16.97 8.69 -3.42
N ALA A 18 15.95 8.11 -4.08
CA ALA A 18 14.61 8.66 -4.03
C ALA A 18 14.06 8.40 -2.63
N GLY A 19 14.52 9.19 -1.65
CA GLY A 19 13.94 9.17 -0.32
C GLY A 19 12.52 9.69 -0.43
N MET A 20 11.54 8.85 -0.11
CA MET A 20 10.17 9.33 0.05
C MET A 20 10.14 10.33 1.20
N LYS A 21 9.42 11.44 1.01
CA LYS A 21 9.21 12.44 2.05
C LYS A 21 8.62 11.76 3.28
N VAL A 22 9.20 12.04 4.45
CA VAL A 22 8.68 11.56 5.73
C VAL A 22 7.91 12.70 6.38
N PHE A 23 6.66 12.44 6.72
CA PHE A 23 5.76 13.45 7.25
C PHE A 23 5.83 13.47 8.78
N PRO A 24 5.72 14.66 9.41
CA PRO A 24 5.60 14.76 10.85
C PRO A 24 4.44 13.91 11.40
N ARG A 25 4.45 13.66 12.71
CA ARG A 25 3.32 12.98 13.34
C ARG A 25 2.04 13.79 13.19
N GLY A 26 0.97 13.15 12.72
CA GLY A 26 -0.33 13.79 12.54
C GLY A 26 -1.36 12.90 11.85
N GLU A 27 -2.55 13.46 11.66
CA GLU A 27 -3.61 12.86 10.86
C GLU A 27 -3.66 13.54 9.50
N TYR A 28 -3.79 12.73 8.46
CA TYR A 28 -3.67 13.16 7.07
C TYR A 28 -4.80 12.54 6.25
N GLU A 29 -5.45 13.35 5.43
CA GLU A 29 -6.35 12.86 4.40
C GLU A 29 -5.55 12.50 3.16
N LEU A 30 -5.69 11.26 2.70
CA LEU A 30 -5.04 10.72 1.52
C LEU A 30 -6.06 10.27 0.49
N THR A 31 -5.68 10.32 -0.78
CA THR A 31 -6.41 9.70 -1.88
C THR A 31 -5.65 8.49 -2.40
N VAL A 32 -6.36 7.42 -2.76
CA VAL A 32 -5.77 6.28 -3.45
C VAL A 32 -5.61 6.62 -4.93
N THR A 33 -4.38 6.61 -5.43
CA THR A 33 -4.11 6.92 -6.84
C THR A 33 -4.03 5.68 -7.72
N LYS A 34 -3.59 4.55 -7.15
CA LYS A 34 -3.47 3.30 -7.88
C LYS A 34 -3.37 2.11 -6.94
N VAL A 35 -3.92 0.98 -7.34
CA VAL A 35 -3.68 -0.32 -6.71
C VAL A 35 -2.87 -1.21 -7.65
N LYS A 36 -1.88 -1.92 -7.11
CA LYS A 36 -1.04 -2.88 -7.86
C LYS A 36 -0.95 -4.21 -7.12
N PRO A 37 -0.91 -5.35 -7.80
CA PRO A 37 -0.66 -6.63 -7.15
C PRO A 37 0.76 -6.67 -6.56
N ILE A 38 0.89 -7.35 -5.42
CA ILE A 38 2.16 -7.77 -4.86
C ILE A 38 2.07 -9.29 -4.69
N ALA A 39 2.95 -10.01 -5.38
CA ALA A 39 3.19 -11.42 -5.12
C ALA A 39 4.69 -11.66 -4.94
N TYR A 40 5.03 -12.48 -3.96
CA TYR A 40 6.36 -13.03 -3.78
C TYR A 40 6.27 -14.56 -3.88
N PHE A 41 7.10 -15.10 -4.76
CA PHE A 41 7.16 -16.52 -5.07
C PHE A 41 8.37 -17.16 -4.38
N LYS A 42 8.18 -18.37 -3.88
CA LYS A 42 9.28 -19.26 -3.52
C LYS A 42 9.99 -19.64 -4.81
N LYS A 43 11.30 -19.74 -4.73
CA LYS A 43 12.13 -20.21 -5.84
C LYS A 43 12.73 -21.56 -5.48
N ASP A 44 12.82 -22.46 -6.44
CA ASP A 44 13.59 -23.70 -6.29
C ASP A 44 15.10 -23.45 -6.32
N GLU A 45 15.90 -24.52 -6.32
CA GLU A 45 17.37 -24.45 -6.37
C GLU A 45 17.89 -23.84 -7.68
N ASP A 46 17.10 -23.90 -8.75
CA ASP A 46 17.42 -23.34 -10.06
C ASP A 46 16.96 -21.88 -10.20
N GLY A 47 16.21 -21.36 -9.22
CA GLY A 47 15.73 -19.97 -9.17
C GLY A 47 14.34 -19.77 -9.79
N GLU A 48 13.69 -20.86 -10.19
CA GLU A 48 12.38 -20.85 -10.84
C GLU A 48 11.24 -20.73 -9.81
N PRO A 49 10.20 -19.91 -10.08
CA PRO A 49 9.05 -19.76 -9.20
C PRO A 49 8.30 -21.09 -9.00
N THR A 50 8.07 -21.49 -7.76
CA THR A 50 7.38 -22.74 -7.41
C THR A 50 6.00 -22.51 -6.81
N ASP A 51 5.89 -21.61 -5.83
CA ASP A 51 4.65 -21.32 -5.12
C ASP A 51 4.60 -19.85 -4.65
N VAL A 52 3.43 -19.23 -4.66
CA VAL A 52 3.20 -17.94 -3.99
C VAL A 52 3.30 -18.14 -2.47
N PHE A 53 4.16 -17.40 -1.77
CA PHE A 53 4.19 -17.41 -0.29
C PHE A 53 3.71 -16.12 0.36
N VAL A 54 3.73 -15.00 -0.38
CA VAL A 54 3.10 -13.76 0.04
C VAL A 54 2.33 -13.20 -1.16
N SER A 55 1.03 -13.00 -0.98
CA SER A 55 0.15 -12.28 -1.88
C SER A 55 -0.50 -11.10 -1.16
N GLY A 56 -0.79 -10.06 -1.93
CA GLY A 56 -1.36 -8.82 -1.44
C GLY A 56 -1.45 -7.76 -2.54
N CYS A 57 -1.65 -6.51 -2.11
CA CYS A 57 -1.63 -5.36 -3.00
C CYS A 57 -0.82 -4.20 -2.41
N GLN A 58 -0.26 -3.41 -3.30
CA GLN A 58 0.30 -2.10 -3.02
C GLN A 58 -0.75 -1.04 -3.36
N VAL A 59 -1.18 -0.29 -2.37
CA VAL A 59 -2.08 0.86 -2.54
C VAL A 59 -1.22 2.12 -2.54
N ASN A 60 -1.04 2.70 -3.73
CA ASN A 60 -0.37 3.99 -3.88
C ASN A 60 -1.31 5.11 -3.49
N VAL A 61 -0.77 6.07 -2.75
CA VAL A 61 -1.55 7.13 -2.13
C VAL A 61 -0.83 8.47 -2.26
N GLU A 62 -1.62 9.53 -2.39
CA GLU A 62 -1.16 10.90 -2.43
C GLU A 62 -1.86 11.73 -1.36
N MET A 63 -1.15 12.74 -0.87
CA MET A 63 -1.62 13.65 0.15
C MET A 63 -2.70 14.59 -0.39
N ILE A 64 -3.81 14.72 0.33
CA ILE A 64 -4.77 15.82 0.11
C ILE A 64 -4.48 16.95 1.09
N GLY A 65 -4.20 16.62 2.34
CA GLY A 65 -3.82 17.59 3.34
C GLY A 65 -3.69 16.98 4.74
N ARG A 66 -3.12 17.77 5.64
CA ARG A 66 -3.03 17.45 7.06
C ARG A 66 -4.25 17.98 7.80
N LEU A 67 -4.88 17.14 8.62
CA LEU A 67 -6.01 17.54 9.46
C LEU A 67 -5.53 18.42 10.62
N LEU A 68 -6.15 19.59 10.77
CA LEU A 68 -5.92 20.52 11.87
C LEU A 68 -6.96 20.34 12.98
N ASN A 69 -6.68 20.89 14.15
CA ASN A 69 -7.57 20.78 15.32
C ASN A 69 -8.96 21.39 15.12
N ASP A 70 -9.12 22.29 14.15
CA ASP A 70 -10.40 22.91 13.79
C ASP A 70 -11.18 22.13 12.72
N GLY A 71 -10.66 20.97 12.29
CA GLY A 71 -11.23 20.14 11.24
C GLY A 71 -10.91 20.58 9.82
N SER A 72 -10.16 21.68 9.63
CA SER A 72 -9.70 22.10 8.31
C SER A 72 -8.48 21.30 7.84
N LEU A 73 -8.21 21.34 6.53
CA LEU A 73 -7.04 20.72 5.92
C LEU A 73 -5.97 21.76 5.62
N ASP A 74 -4.78 21.56 6.17
CA ASP A 74 -3.56 22.19 5.68
C ASP A 74 -3.08 21.47 4.42
N ARG A 75 -3.17 22.15 3.28
CA ARG A 75 -2.86 21.63 1.94
C ARG A 75 -1.43 21.90 1.48
N THR A 76 -0.54 22.28 2.40
CA THR A 76 0.87 22.58 2.08
C THR A 76 1.57 21.43 1.33
N ASP A 77 1.21 20.19 1.64
CA ASP A 77 1.80 18.98 1.06
C ASP A 77 0.89 18.30 0.02
N GLU A 78 -0.13 18.96 -0.53
CA GLU A 78 -1.07 18.39 -1.50
C GLU A 78 -0.34 17.81 -2.75
N GLY A 79 -0.71 16.59 -3.15
CA GLY A 79 -0.11 15.85 -4.27
C GLY A 79 1.19 15.12 -3.94
N GLU A 80 1.74 15.28 -2.74
CA GLU A 80 2.95 14.55 -2.34
C GLU A 80 2.66 13.05 -2.18
N SER A 81 3.51 12.21 -2.77
CA SER A 81 3.39 10.75 -2.62
C SER A 81 3.75 10.31 -1.20
N VAL A 82 2.86 9.54 -0.58
CA VAL A 82 3.10 8.91 0.72
C VAL A 82 3.53 7.46 0.52
N VAL A 83 4.28 6.91 1.48
CA VAL A 83 4.73 5.51 1.44
C VAL A 83 3.52 4.60 1.14
N PRO A 84 3.56 3.77 0.08
CA PRO A 84 2.41 2.97 -0.30
C PRO A 84 1.98 2.03 0.82
N LEU A 85 0.67 1.91 1.01
CA LEU A 85 0.11 0.94 1.93
C LEU A 85 0.24 -0.47 1.33
N ARG A 86 0.62 -1.43 2.16
CA ARG A 86 0.71 -2.84 1.75
C ARG A 86 -0.39 -3.62 2.46
N LEU A 87 -1.32 -4.15 1.68
CA LEU A 87 -2.41 -4.98 2.19
C LEU A 87 -2.10 -6.43 1.83
N TYR A 88 -2.01 -7.30 2.82
CA TYR A 88 -1.63 -8.70 2.64
C TYR A 88 -2.86 -9.60 2.72
N VAL A 89 -2.97 -10.57 1.82
CA VAL A 89 -4.14 -11.47 1.74
C VAL A 89 -3.81 -12.95 1.89
N HIS A 90 -2.52 -13.29 2.01
CA HIS A 90 -2.02 -14.68 2.05
C HIS A 90 -2.30 -15.46 3.34
N ASN A 91 -2.87 -14.84 4.38
CA ASN A 91 -3.30 -15.54 5.59
C ASN A 91 -4.48 -14.80 6.27
N GLU A 92 -5.22 -15.49 7.14
CA GLU A 92 -6.42 -14.94 7.80
C GLU A 92 -6.16 -13.66 8.59
N LYS A 93 -5.02 -13.57 9.29
CA LYS A 93 -4.66 -12.37 10.07
C LYS A 93 -4.36 -11.18 9.15
N GLY A 94 -3.64 -11.42 8.06
CA GLY A 94 -3.38 -10.45 7.01
C GLY A 94 -4.69 -9.97 6.39
N TRP A 95 -5.59 -10.90 6.09
CA TRP A 95 -6.91 -10.60 5.57
C TRP A 95 -7.73 -9.71 6.50
N GLY A 96 -7.75 -9.99 7.81
CA GLY A 96 -8.48 -9.16 8.79
C GLY A 96 -7.99 -7.70 8.84
N MET A 97 -6.68 -7.48 8.77
CA MET A 97 -6.09 -6.12 8.69
C MET A 97 -6.42 -5.46 7.35
N THR A 98 -6.28 -6.20 6.25
CA THR A 98 -6.62 -5.75 4.90
C THR A 98 -8.08 -5.33 4.80
N LYS A 99 -9.01 -6.13 5.34
CA LYS A 99 -10.44 -5.80 5.39
C LYS A 99 -10.70 -4.50 6.13
N SER A 100 -10.06 -4.31 7.28
CA SER A 100 -10.22 -3.08 8.07
C SER A 100 -9.72 -1.84 7.30
N ALA A 101 -8.63 -1.97 6.54
CA ALA A 101 -8.12 -0.92 5.68
C ALA A 101 -9.06 -0.64 4.48
N ILE A 102 -9.55 -1.70 3.82
CA ILE A 102 -10.53 -1.59 2.72
C ILE A 102 -11.81 -0.90 3.20
N MET A 103 -12.32 -1.27 4.37
CA MET A 103 -13.49 -0.63 4.99
C MET A 103 -13.25 0.87 5.16
N ALA A 104 -12.14 1.26 5.78
CA ALA A 104 -11.81 2.67 6.00
C ALA A 104 -11.68 3.44 4.67
N ILE A 105 -11.02 2.85 3.66
CA ILE A 105 -10.89 3.44 2.33
C ILE A 105 -12.26 3.61 1.66
N LEU A 106 -13.18 2.65 1.84
CA LEU A 106 -14.52 2.69 1.23
C LEU A 106 -15.56 3.45 2.08
N GLY A 107 -15.14 4.15 3.14
CA GLY A 107 -16.04 5.00 3.91
C GLY A 107 -16.69 4.34 5.14
N TYR A 108 -16.35 3.09 5.46
CA TYR A 108 -16.95 2.36 6.57
C TYR A 108 -16.10 2.46 7.85
N THR A 109 -16.75 2.68 8.99
CA THR A 109 -16.14 2.51 10.31
C THR A 109 -16.16 1.05 10.74
N ARG A 110 -15.38 0.71 11.77
CA ARG A 110 -15.22 -0.68 12.23
C ARG A 110 -16.53 -1.34 12.68
N ASP A 111 -17.46 -0.56 13.22
CA ASP A 111 -18.80 -0.99 13.63
C ASP A 111 -19.77 -1.22 12.47
N GLU A 112 -19.41 -0.80 11.25
CA GLU A 112 -20.21 -0.96 10.04
C GLU A 112 -19.82 -2.19 9.22
N GLU A 113 -19.12 -3.15 9.82
CA GLU A 113 -18.67 -4.39 9.14
C GLU A 113 -19.82 -5.18 8.52
N ALA A 114 -20.99 -5.21 9.17
CA ALA A 114 -22.18 -5.87 8.63
C ALA A 114 -22.70 -5.20 7.36
N SER A 115 -22.73 -3.86 7.33
CA SER A 115 -23.09 -3.08 6.14
C SER A 115 -22.09 -3.30 5.02
N PHE A 116 -20.79 -3.20 5.33
CA PHE A 116 -19.72 -3.50 4.39
C PHE A 116 -19.86 -4.90 3.77
N ASN A 117 -20.12 -5.93 4.58
CA ASN A 117 -20.30 -7.29 4.07
C ASN A 117 -21.55 -7.43 3.20
N GLY A 118 -22.62 -6.69 3.51
CA GLY A 118 -23.84 -6.66 2.69
C GLY A 118 -23.59 -6.02 1.33
N ASP A 119 -22.90 -4.89 1.30
CA ASP A 119 -22.63 -4.11 0.09
C ASP A 119 -21.53 -4.75 -0.79
N GLN A 120 -20.58 -5.45 -0.17
CA GLN A 120 -19.45 -6.10 -0.85
C GLN A 120 -19.56 -7.64 -0.91
N GLY A 121 -20.74 -8.22 -0.69
CA GLY A 121 -20.92 -9.67 -0.52
C GLY A 121 -20.35 -10.53 -1.67
N ASP A 122 -20.44 -10.04 -2.91
CA ASP A 122 -19.89 -10.69 -4.11
C ASP A 122 -18.60 -10.00 -4.63
N ALA A 123 -17.97 -9.17 -3.80
CA ALA A 123 -16.79 -8.40 -4.20
C ALA A 123 -15.56 -9.30 -4.34
N ASP A 124 -15.02 -9.31 -5.54
CA ASP A 124 -13.79 -10.02 -5.86
C ASP A 124 -12.54 -9.21 -5.44
N PHE A 125 -12.07 -9.47 -4.23
CA PHE A 125 -10.82 -8.97 -3.69
C PHE A 125 -9.73 -10.06 -3.66
N SER A 126 -9.81 -11.06 -4.54
CA SER A 126 -8.75 -12.06 -4.68
C SER A 126 -7.44 -11.40 -5.16
N VAL A 127 -6.34 -12.11 -4.91
CA VAL A 127 -5.06 -11.85 -5.58
C VAL A 127 -4.61 -13.19 -6.12
N ASP A 128 -4.73 -13.34 -7.44
CA ASP A 128 -4.42 -14.56 -8.15
C ASP A 128 -3.09 -14.40 -8.90
N GLY A 129 -2.38 -15.49 -9.18
CA GLY A 129 -1.13 -15.41 -9.93
C GLY A 129 -0.52 -16.76 -10.25
N GLU A 130 0.29 -16.77 -11.30
CA GLU A 130 1.12 -17.90 -11.73
C GLU A 130 2.52 -17.38 -12.10
N GLY A 131 3.57 -18.13 -11.74
CA GLY A 131 4.94 -17.79 -12.13
C GLY A 131 5.46 -16.48 -11.52
N ASP A 132 5.72 -15.46 -12.34
CA ASP A 132 6.14 -14.11 -11.88
C ASP A 132 5.01 -13.06 -12.06
N GLU A 133 3.80 -13.49 -12.43
CA GLU A 133 2.69 -12.61 -12.74
C GLU A 133 1.57 -12.75 -11.71
N ALA A 134 1.12 -11.61 -11.18
CA ALA A 134 -0.01 -11.55 -10.26
C ALA A 134 -1.06 -10.58 -10.80
N THR A 135 -2.31 -10.91 -10.55
CA THR A 135 -3.49 -10.19 -10.97
C THR A 135 -4.37 -9.89 -9.76
N LEU A 136 -5.15 -8.83 -9.88
CA LEU A 136 -6.06 -8.39 -8.83
C LEU A 136 -7.48 -8.71 -9.26
N GLY A 137 -8.27 -9.21 -8.31
CA GLY A 137 -9.72 -9.27 -8.47
C GLY A 137 -10.33 -7.90 -8.77
N SER A 138 -11.50 -7.91 -9.41
CA SER A 138 -12.10 -6.69 -9.97
C SER A 138 -12.48 -5.61 -8.93
N SER A 139 -12.66 -5.96 -7.66
CA SER A 139 -13.09 -5.00 -6.64
C SER A 139 -11.96 -4.12 -6.09
N TRP A 140 -10.69 -4.45 -6.35
CA TRP A 140 -9.56 -3.61 -5.98
C TRP A 140 -9.60 -2.23 -6.65
N ASP A 141 -10.13 -2.14 -7.87
CA ASP A 141 -10.23 -0.87 -8.60
C ASP A 141 -11.19 0.13 -7.93
N LYS A 142 -12.16 -0.36 -7.15
CA LYS A 142 -13.09 0.49 -6.38
C LYS A 142 -12.39 1.36 -5.34
N LEU A 143 -11.18 0.97 -4.91
CA LEU A 143 -10.39 1.75 -3.95
C LEU A 143 -9.81 3.02 -4.60
N THR A 144 -9.56 3.00 -5.92
CA THR A 144 -8.92 4.13 -6.60
C THR A 144 -9.84 5.35 -6.60
N GLY A 145 -9.28 6.50 -6.25
CA GLY A 145 -10.00 7.76 -6.09
C GLY A 145 -10.72 7.90 -4.74
N GLN A 146 -10.71 6.88 -3.88
CA GLN A 146 -11.31 6.97 -2.56
C GLN A 146 -10.39 7.67 -1.57
N HIS A 147 -11.00 8.33 -0.58
CA HIS A 147 -10.30 9.13 0.41
C HIS A 147 -10.43 8.51 1.79
N PHE A 148 -9.37 8.63 2.57
CA PHE A 148 -9.36 8.15 3.95
C PHE A 148 -8.39 8.98 4.79
N ILE A 149 -8.61 8.98 6.09
CA ILE A 149 -7.72 9.58 7.06
C ILE A 149 -6.76 8.51 7.56
N VAL A 150 -5.48 8.86 7.67
CA VAL A 150 -4.46 8.02 8.26
C VAL A 150 -3.62 8.78 9.28
N THR A 151 -3.26 8.11 10.36
CA THR A 151 -2.24 8.62 11.28
C THR A 151 -0.85 8.29 10.72
N LEU A 152 -0.05 9.30 10.41
CA LEU A 152 1.36 9.13 10.06
C LEU A 152 2.22 9.44 11.28
N ASP A 153 3.29 8.67 11.50
CA ASP A 153 4.25 8.89 12.59
C ASP A 153 5.68 8.74 12.08
N LYS A 154 6.47 9.82 12.18
CA LYS A 154 7.89 9.80 11.82
C LYS A 154 8.70 9.15 12.94
N ARG A 155 9.42 8.08 12.60
CA ARG A 155 10.31 7.38 13.53
C ARG A 155 11.75 7.39 13.06
N LEU A 156 12.68 7.35 14.02
CA LEU A 156 14.11 7.16 13.78
C LEU A 156 14.44 5.69 14.00
N TYR A 157 14.86 4.99 12.94
CA TYR A 157 15.35 3.62 13.03
C TYR A 157 16.79 3.54 12.51
N LYS A 158 17.71 3.10 13.38
CA LYS A 158 19.15 3.01 13.08
C LYS A 158 19.73 4.30 12.47
N GLY A 159 19.28 5.46 12.97
CA GLY A 159 19.72 6.78 12.52
C GLY A 159 19.11 7.26 11.19
N ARG A 160 18.12 6.54 10.64
CA ARG A 160 17.39 6.94 9.44
C ARG A 160 15.93 7.24 9.77
N GLU A 161 15.40 8.30 9.17
CA GLU A 161 13.98 8.61 9.25
C GLU A 161 13.17 7.56 8.49
N GLN A 162 12.08 7.10 9.10
CA GLN A 162 11.13 6.16 8.53
C GLN A 162 9.71 6.64 8.81
N GLN A 163 8.82 6.37 7.87
CA GLN A 163 7.40 6.60 8.05
C GLN A 163 6.76 5.36 8.66
N ASP A 164 6.13 5.51 9.82
CA ASP A 164 5.18 4.54 10.35
C ASP A 164 3.76 4.96 9.98
N THR A 165 2.90 3.98 9.74
CA THR A 165 1.49 4.15 9.40
C THR A 165 0.65 3.57 10.53
N GLY A 166 -0.13 4.43 11.17
CA GLY A 166 -1.00 4.09 12.30
C GLY A 166 -2.40 3.70 11.85
N SER A 167 -3.40 4.17 12.59
CA SER A 167 -4.81 3.91 12.30
C SER A 167 -5.26 4.52 10.98
N LEU A 168 -6.18 3.82 10.31
CA LEU A 168 -6.91 4.28 9.15
C LEU A 168 -8.38 4.47 9.55
N SER A 169 -9.01 5.52 9.05
CA SER A 169 -10.44 5.82 9.27
C SER A 169 -11.05 6.46 8.03
N PRO A 170 -12.36 6.33 7.80
CA PRO A 170 -13.01 6.98 6.67
C PRO A 170 -13.05 8.51 6.83
N VAL A 171 -13.09 9.23 5.71
CA VAL A 171 -13.49 10.64 5.68
C VAL A 171 -15.01 10.70 5.90
N LYS A 172 -15.48 11.51 6.85
CA LYS A 172 -16.92 11.71 7.15
C LYS A 172 -17.37 13.11 6.78
#